data_AF-A0AAV2QIN1-F1
#
_entry.id   AF-A0AAV2QIN1-F1
#
_cell.length_a   1.000
_cell.length_b   1.000
_cell.length_c   1.000
_cell.angle_alpha   90.00
_cell.angle_beta   90.00
_cell.angle_gamma   90.00
#
_symmetry.space_group_name_H-M   'P 1'
#
loop_
_entity.id
_entity.type
_entity.pdbx_description
1 polymer ?
#
loop_
_entity_poly.entity_id
_entity_poly.type
_entity_poly.pdbx_seq_one_letter_code
_entity_poly.pdbx_strand_id
1 'polypeptide(L)'
;RAPPLDKPSVNSNMQLTKVALQNYYIPKEFREIAKKKFNPVKVSPEYGEEARNIQAMLGEGLKANNYSSWFTTLLRMEEMQQMRDIHNYDRESTLSEVLPRSAIKLLELEVPGLAENRPSVLKNDRVMVRNPSGEKVYEGRVHKVTDKTLHLAFGPQFMSKYLPNLKVEVKFEFNRYPLRMAYRSVSKDQDFLKRLCFPHPPKKNSSQNLSQIRPYNRDLESNQQQLLAVQHIVAGTSGDAPYLVFGPPGTGKTVTIVETIKQIYKLKPQSRVLACAPSNAAADLMAIRLLEHIGKNHIFRLNAVSRDIITIPPKIREISNITYQSGEVYVPETEYIMQFRVVVCTLVTAGR
;
A
#
# COMPACT_ATOMS: atom_id res chain seq x y z
N ARG A 1 23.74 -22.57 -20.20
CA ARG A 1 22.47 -23.08 -19.63
C ARG A 1 22.70 -23.26 -18.13
N ALA A 2 22.27 -22.29 -17.32
CA ALA A 2 22.03 -22.51 -15.89
C ALA A 2 20.52 -22.77 -15.77
N PRO A 3 20.08 -23.75 -14.97
CA PRO A 3 18.66 -24.01 -14.80
C PRO A 3 18.00 -22.80 -14.13
N PRO A 4 16.69 -22.53 -14.38
CA PRO A 4 15.92 -21.76 -13.41
C PRO A 4 16.09 -22.45 -12.06
N LEU A 5 16.36 -21.69 -10.98
CA LEU A 5 16.34 -22.25 -9.63
C LEU A 5 15.04 -23.05 -9.49
N ASP A 6 15.18 -24.36 -9.40
CA ASP A 6 14.08 -25.32 -9.33
C ASP A 6 13.07 -24.82 -8.30
N LYS A 7 11.79 -24.81 -8.66
CA LYS A 7 10.71 -24.54 -7.71
C LYS A 7 10.88 -25.53 -6.56
N PRO A 8 11.19 -25.08 -5.33
CA PRO A 8 11.30 -26.01 -4.22
C PRO A 8 9.94 -26.67 -4.00
N SER A 9 9.93 -28.00 -3.90
CA SER A 9 8.74 -28.80 -3.62
C SER A 9 8.12 -28.34 -2.29
N VAL A 10 6.87 -27.89 -2.35
CA VAL A 10 6.13 -27.39 -1.22
C VAL A 10 5.65 -28.56 -0.37
N ASN A 11 6.24 -28.75 0.82
CA ASN A 11 5.57 -29.47 1.90
C ASN A 11 4.68 -28.47 2.63
N SER A 12 3.38 -28.44 2.33
CA SER A 12 2.43 -27.58 3.05
C SER A 12 1.17 -28.34 3.49
N ASN A 13 1.17 -28.80 4.74
CA ASN A 13 -0.05 -29.13 5.48
C ASN A 13 -0.80 -27.87 5.98
N MET A 14 -0.63 -26.72 5.32
CA MET A 14 -1.26 -25.46 5.71
C MET A 14 -2.25 -25.04 4.62
N GLN A 15 -3.54 -25.24 4.87
CA GLN A 15 -4.61 -24.78 3.99
C GLN A 15 -4.68 -23.24 4.04
N LEU A 16 -4.19 -22.58 3.00
CA LEU A 16 -4.26 -21.13 2.87
C LEU A 16 -5.60 -20.73 2.22
N THR A 17 -6.46 -20.06 2.99
CA THR A 17 -7.75 -19.56 2.48
C THR A 17 -7.56 -18.24 1.74
N LYS A 18 -7.84 -18.22 0.44
CA LYS A 18 -7.90 -16.98 -0.34
C LYS A 18 -9.12 -16.17 0.07
N VAL A 19 -8.91 -14.99 0.65
CA VAL A 19 -9.98 -14.07 1.04
C VAL A 19 -10.13 -12.97 -0.02
N ALA A 20 -11.26 -12.95 -0.72
CA ALA A 20 -11.55 -11.91 -1.70
C ALA A 20 -11.66 -10.54 -1.02
N LEU A 21 -11.05 -9.52 -1.65
CA LEU A 21 -11.20 -8.13 -1.21
C LEU A 21 -12.60 -7.64 -1.61
N GLN A 22 -13.44 -7.31 -0.63
CA GLN A 22 -14.79 -6.80 -0.90
C GLN A 22 -14.74 -5.41 -1.55
N ASN A 23 -15.86 -4.97 -2.13
CA ASN A 23 -15.95 -3.67 -2.80
C ASN A 23 -16.15 -2.50 -1.84
N TYR A 24 -16.61 -2.76 -0.61
CA TYR A 24 -16.87 -1.76 0.44
C TYR A 24 -17.61 -0.54 -0.12
N TYR A 25 -18.77 -0.76 -0.74
CA TYR A 25 -19.57 0.35 -1.27
C TYR A 25 -20.06 1.24 -0.13
N ILE A 26 -19.97 2.55 -0.34
CA ILE A 26 -20.54 3.53 0.59
C ILE A 26 -22.08 3.44 0.49
N PRO A 27 -22.79 3.12 1.58
CA PRO A 27 -24.25 3.02 1.59
C PRO A 27 -24.93 4.33 1.15
N LYS A 28 -26.12 4.25 0.54
CA LYS A 28 -26.82 5.44 0.03
C LYS A 28 -27.22 6.38 1.17
N GLU A 29 -27.64 5.78 2.27
CA GLU A 29 -28.04 6.39 3.52
C GLU A 29 -26.89 7.26 4.05
N PHE A 30 -25.70 6.68 4.16
CA PHE A 30 -24.49 7.40 4.58
C PHE A 30 -24.17 8.59 3.67
N ARG A 31 -24.31 8.45 2.34
CA ARG A 31 -24.04 9.56 1.40
C ARG A 31 -25.00 10.72 1.62
N GLU A 32 -26.27 10.45 1.90
CA GLU A 32 -27.25 11.49 2.20
C GLU A 32 -26.90 12.19 3.52
N ILE A 33 -26.66 11.42 4.58
CA ILE A 33 -26.29 11.93 5.90
C ILE A 33 -25.04 12.82 5.80
N ALA A 34 -24.00 12.36 5.10
CA ALA A 34 -22.76 13.11 4.91
C ALA A 34 -22.99 14.41 4.10
N LYS A 35 -23.83 14.39 3.05
CA LYS A 35 -24.20 15.62 2.29
C LYS A 35 -24.90 16.66 3.16
N LYS A 36 -25.63 16.22 4.19
CA LYS A 36 -26.31 17.09 5.16
C LYS A 36 -25.45 17.39 6.39
N LYS A 37 -24.13 17.11 6.33
CA LYS A 37 -23.15 17.32 7.40
C LYS A 37 -23.55 16.64 8.72
N PHE A 38 -24.10 15.42 8.63
CA PHE A 38 -24.52 14.63 9.80
C PHE A 38 -25.58 15.32 10.68
N ASN A 39 -26.31 16.31 10.14
CA ASN A 39 -27.36 16.98 10.89
C ASN A 39 -28.67 16.16 10.83
N PRO A 40 -29.15 15.60 11.96
CA PRO A 40 -30.31 14.71 11.96
C PRO A 40 -31.63 15.38 11.56
N VAL A 41 -31.71 16.71 11.65
CA VAL A 41 -32.91 17.48 11.29
C VAL A 41 -32.97 17.75 9.78
N LYS A 42 -31.82 17.68 9.09
CA LYS A 42 -31.71 17.99 7.65
C LYS A 42 -31.73 16.77 6.73
N VAL A 43 -31.69 15.56 7.30
CA VAL A 43 -31.76 14.29 6.58
C VAL A 43 -33.22 13.81 6.49
N SER A 44 -33.51 12.92 5.56
CA SER A 44 -34.83 12.27 5.49
C SER A 44 -35.17 11.58 6.81
N PRO A 45 -36.45 11.54 7.24
CA PRO A 45 -36.85 10.98 8.53
C PRO A 45 -36.36 9.54 8.77
N GLU A 46 -36.31 8.73 7.71
CA GLU A 46 -35.78 7.35 7.72
C GLU A 46 -34.30 7.23 8.12
N TYR A 47 -33.49 8.27 7.92
CA TYR A 47 -32.05 8.28 8.23
C TYR A 47 -31.72 9.11 9.48
N GLY A 48 -32.71 9.72 10.12
CA GLY A 48 -32.51 10.62 11.26
C GLY A 48 -31.88 9.94 12.47
N GLU A 49 -32.19 8.67 12.72
CA GLU A 49 -31.59 7.90 13.82
C GLU A 49 -30.12 7.58 13.55
N GLU A 50 -29.79 7.08 12.35
CA GLU A 50 -28.40 6.81 11.98
C GLU A 50 -27.54 8.08 12.03
N ALA A 51 -28.07 9.22 11.57
CA ALA A 51 -27.40 10.51 11.68
C ALA A 51 -27.11 10.91 13.14
N ARG A 52 -28.08 10.71 14.06
CA ARG A 52 -27.88 10.95 15.51
C ARG A 52 -26.78 10.05 16.06
N ASN A 53 -26.81 8.76 15.72
CA ASN A 53 -25.84 7.79 16.21
C ASN A 53 -24.41 8.12 15.73
N ILE A 54 -24.26 8.48 14.45
CA ILE A 54 -22.96 8.90 13.91
C ILE A 54 -22.50 10.19 14.59
N GLN A 55 -23.38 11.18 14.75
CA GLN A 55 -23.03 12.45 15.38
C GLN A 55 -22.60 12.27 16.84
N ALA A 56 -23.34 11.45 17.60
CA ALA A 56 -23.01 11.12 18.99
C ALA A 56 -21.66 10.40 19.06
N MET A 57 -21.44 9.38 18.23
CA MET A 57 -20.17 8.66 18.16
C MET A 57 -19.00 9.58 17.83
N LEU A 58 -19.16 10.49 16.85
CA LEU A 58 -18.13 11.46 16.48
C LEU A 58 -17.86 12.46 17.61
N GLY A 59 -18.89 12.87 18.35
CA GLY A 59 -18.77 13.75 19.52
C GLY A 59 -18.08 13.09 20.71
N GLU A 60 -18.24 11.78 20.88
CA GLU A 60 -17.58 11.01 21.94
C GLU A 60 -16.06 10.82 21.75
N GLY A 61 -15.55 11.01 20.53
CA GLY A 61 -14.16 10.74 20.19
C GLY A 61 -13.83 9.27 19.95
N LEU A 62 -12.59 9.00 19.53
CA LEU A 62 -12.10 7.65 19.26
C LEU A 62 -11.91 6.85 20.56
N LYS A 63 -12.55 5.68 20.65
CA LYS A 63 -12.52 4.74 21.77
C LYS A 63 -12.33 3.30 21.27
N ALA A 64 -11.90 2.40 22.15
CA ALA A 64 -11.69 0.99 21.82
C ALA A 64 -12.97 0.27 21.35
N ASN A 65 -14.14 0.65 21.88
CA ASN A 65 -15.44 0.06 21.53
C ASN A 65 -16.04 0.64 20.25
N ASN A 66 -15.59 1.81 19.78
CA ASN A 66 -16.09 2.45 18.56
C ASN A 66 -15.05 2.51 17.42
N TYR A 67 -13.84 1.98 17.61
CA TYR A 67 -12.71 2.07 16.67
C TYR A 67 -13.09 1.76 15.22
N SER A 68 -13.74 0.61 14.98
CA SER A 68 -14.12 0.18 13.63
C SER A 68 -15.15 1.11 12.99
N SER A 69 -16.21 1.47 13.73
CA SER A 69 -17.25 2.39 13.25
C SER A 69 -16.70 3.81 13.02
N TRP A 70 -15.82 4.28 13.89
CA TRP A 70 -15.14 5.56 13.78
C TRP A 70 -14.30 5.63 12.50
N PHE A 71 -13.34 4.71 12.32
CA PHE A 71 -12.49 4.73 11.14
C PHE A 71 -13.24 4.39 9.86
N THR A 72 -14.25 3.51 9.90
CA THR A 72 -15.11 3.26 8.73
C THR A 72 -15.85 4.53 8.30
N THR A 73 -16.34 5.34 9.25
CA THR A 73 -16.99 6.63 8.98
C THR A 73 -16.02 7.60 8.31
N LEU A 74 -14.83 7.77 8.89
CA LEU A 74 -13.79 8.65 8.33
C LEU A 74 -13.33 8.19 6.93
N LEU A 75 -13.12 6.88 6.74
CA LEU A 75 -12.76 6.33 5.43
C LEU A 75 -13.83 6.60 4.38
N ARG A 76 -15.13 6.49 4.73
CA ARG A 76 -16.23 6.83 3.80
C ARG A 76 -16.23 8.30 3.43
N MET A 77 -15.97 9.19 4.40
CA MET A 77 -15.86 10.62 4.12
C MET A 77 -14.69 10.94 3.19
N GLU A 78 -13.53 10.37 3.49
CA GLU A 78 -12.30 10.51 2.68
C GLU A 78 -12.52 9.99 1.25
N GLU A 79 -13.13 8.81 1.10
CA GLU A 79 -13.45 8.25 -0.21
C GLU A 79 -14.42 9.14 -0.99
N MET A 80 -15.46 9.68 -0.34
CA MET A 80 -16.39 10.62 -0.98
C MET A 80 -15.70 11.92 -1.42
N GLN A 81 -14.71 12.40 -0.66
CA GLN A 81 -13.94 13.59 -1.01
C GLN A 81 -12.99 13.30 -2.18
N GLN A 82 -12.26 12.19 -2.16
CA GLN A 82 -11.41 11.75 -3.28
C GLN A 82 -12.21 11.54 -4.57
N MET A 83 -13.44 11.00 -4.47
CA MET A 83 -14.38 10.90 -5.59
C MET A 83 -14.71 12.26 -6.21
N ARG A 84 -14.79 13.33 -5.42
CA ARG A 84 -15.07 14.68 -5.95
C ARG A 84 -13.81 15.32 -6.50
N ASP A 85 -12.70 15.19 -5.77
CA ASP A 85 -11.43 15.84 -6.11
C ASP A 85 -10.86 15.30 -7.42
N ILE A 86 -11.02 14.01 -7.70
CA ILE A 86 -10.54 13.41 -8.96
C ILE A 86 -11.24 14.00 -10.18
N HIS A 87 -12.52 14.40 -10.05
CA HIS A 87 -13.29 15.00 -11.14
C HIS A 87 -12.87 16.45 -11.43
N ASN A 88 -12.10 17.11 -10.56
CA ASN A 88 -11.53 18.42 -10.88
C ASN A 88 -10.48 18.34 -12.01
N TYR A 89 -10.00 17.13 -12.33
CA TYR A 89 -9.08 16.88 -13.44
C TYR A 89 -9.80 16.43 -14.73
N ASP A 90 -11.12 16.23 -14.67
CA ASP A 90 -11.92 15.89 -15.85
C ASP A 90 -11.87 17.05 -16.83
N ARG A 91 -11.57 16.74 -18.09
CA ARG A 91 -11.31 17.76 -19.12
C ARG A 91 -11.44 17.19 -20.52
N GLU A 92 -11.66 18.08 -21.47
CA GLU A 92 -11.44 17.75 -22.87
C GLU A 92 -9.94 17.65 -23.16
N SER A 93 -9.56 16.65 -23.93
CA SER A 93 -8.18 16.47 -24.38
C SER A 93 -8.13 15.82 -25.75
N THR A 94 -6.93 15.71 -26.29
CA THR A 94 -6.67 15.11 -27.60
C THR A 94 -5.84 13.85 -27.41
N LEU A 95 -6.23 12.77 -28.08
CA LEU A 95 -5.46 11.54 -28.12
C LEU A 95 -4.61 11.50 -29.39
N SER A 96 -3.29 11.48 -29.22
CA SER A 96 -2.32 11.31 -30.30
C SER A 96 -1.73 9.90 -30.28
N GLU A 97 -1.33 9.38 -31.43
CA GLU A 97 -0.66 8.08 -31.49
C GLU A 97 0.79 8.21 -31.02
N VAL A 98 1.19 7.34 -30.10
CA VAL A 98 2.62 7.22 -29.74
C VAL A 98 3.29 6.44 -30.87
N LEU A 99 4.28 7.04 -31.55
CA LEU A 99 5.13 6.34 -32.50
C LEU A 99 5.83 5.16 -31.79
N PRO A 100 5.49 3.88 -32.07
CA PRO A 100 5.92 2.80 -31.20
C PRO A 100 7.36 2.34 -31.47
N ARG A 101 8.06 1.96 -30.39
CA ARG A 101 8.99 0.81 -30.36
C ARG A 101 8.32 -0.44 -29.75
N SER A 102 6.99 -0.43 -29.60
CA SER A 102 6.18 -1.42 -28.88
C SER A 102 5.26 -2.18 -29.84
N ALA A 103 5.00 -3.46 -29.57
CA ALA A 103 4.05 -4.27 -30.35
C ALA A 103 2.58 -3.85 -30.18
N ILE A 104 2.26 -3.12 -29.10
CA ILE A 104 0.91 -2.60 -28.81
C ILE A 104 0.86 -1.12 -29.20
N LYS A 105 -0.17 -0.75 -29.97
CA LYS A 105 -0.50 0.64 -30.31
C LYS A 105 -1.00 1.36 -29.06
N LEU A 106 -0.29 2.40 -28.65
CA LEU A 106 -0.61 3.21 -27.48
C LEU A 106 -1.01 4.61 -27.94
N LEU A 107 -1.96 5.20 -27.23
CA LEU A 107 -2.37 6.59 -27.43
C LEU A 107 -1.84 7.44 -26.27
N GLU A 108 -1.27 8.58 -26.60
CA GLU A 108 -0.81 9.57 -25.65
C GLU A 108 -1.95 10.50 -25.25
N LEU A 109 -2.06 10.76 -23.96
CA LEU A 109 -2.97 11.71 -23.37
C LEU A 109 -2.15 12.68 -22.51
N GLU A 110 -2.13 13.95 -22.86
CA GLU A 110 -1.54 14.96 -22.00
C GLU A 110 -2.37 15.10 -20.71
N VAL A 111 -1.72 15.36 -19.57
CA VAL A 111 -2.35 15.61 -18.27
C VAL A 111 -1.51 16.62 -17.47
N PRO A 112 -1.87 17.92 -17.46
CA PRO A 112 -1.25 18.92 -16.60
C PRO A 112 -1.33 18.53 -15.13
N GLY A 113 -0.27 18.83 -14.37
CA GLY A 113 -0.16 18.48 -12.95
C GLY A 113 0.32 17.04 -12.68
N LEU A 114 0.48 16.20 -13.72
CA LEU A 114 0.91 14.80 -13.53
C LEU A 114 2.31 14.68 -12.89
N ALA A 115 3.24 15.58 -13.23
CA ALA A 115 4.56 15.68 -12.59
C ALA A 115 4.49 15.90 -11.07
N GLU A 116 3.42 16.55 -10.59
CA GLU A 116 3.17 16.78 -9.17
C GLU A 116 2.32 15.66 -8.54
N ASN A 117 2.09 14.56 -9.28
CA ASN A 117 1.21 13.45 -8.92
C ASN A 117 -0.26 13.89 -8.72
N ARG A 118 -0.73 14.83 -9.57
CA ARG A 118 -2.08 15.44 -9.55
C ARG A 118 -2.70 15.42 -10.97
N PRO A 119 -3.58 14.46 -11.30
CA PRO A 119 -4.11 13.39 -10.45
C PRO A 119 -3.09 12.27 -10.19
N SER A 120 -3.27 11.55 -9.08
CA SER A 120 -2.43 10.39 -8.76
C SER A 120 -2.85 9.19 -9.62
N VAL A 121 -2.11 8.94 -10.69
CA VAL A 121 -2.35 7.87 -11.65
C VAL A 121 -1.14 6.96 -11.73
N LEU A 122 -1.35 5.65 -11.64
CA LEU A 122 -0.32 4.63 -11.72
C LEU A 122 -0.51 3.73 -12.95
N LYS A 123 0.54 2.97 -13.29
CA LYS A 123 0.44 1.89 -14.27
C LYS A 123 -0.71 0.93 -13.89
N ASN A 124 -1.51 0.57 -14.88
CA ASN A 124 -2.74 -0.23 -14.83
C ASN A 124 -3.97 0.47 -14.25
N ASP A 125 -3.90 1.73 -13.84
CA ASP A 125 -5.09 2.50 -13.52
C ASP A 125 -5.94 2.74 -14.79
N ARG A 126 -7.21 3.08 -14.58
CA ARG A 126 -8.20 3.28 -15.62
C ARG A 126 -8.43 4.77 -15.85
N VAL A 127 -8.53 5.13 -17.12
CA VAL A 127 -8.96 6.46 -17.56
C VAL A 127 -10.14 6.26 -18.50
N MET A 128 -11.25 6.91 -18.19
CA MET A 128 -12.48 6.79 -18.98
C MET A 128 -12.49 7.90 -20.03
N VAL A 129 -12.67 7.55 -21.29
CA VAL A 129 -12.76 8.53 -22.39
C VAL A 129 -14.12 8.44 -23.06
N ARG A 130 -14.71 9.60 -23.36
CA ARG A 130 -15.95 9.70 -24.10
C ARG A 130 -15.68 10.46 -25.40
N ASN A 131 -16.28 9.98 -26.48
CA ASN A 131 -16.19 10.66 -27.77
C ASN A 131 -16.98 11.98 -27.76
N PRO A 132 -16.70 12.93 -28.68
CA PRO A 132 -17.41 14.21 -28.73
C PRO A 132 -18.91 14.07 -29.01
N SER A 133 -19.36 12.98 -29.64
CA SER A 133 -20.81 12.72 -29.80
C SER A 133 -21.51 12.34 -28.50
N GLY A 134 -20.77 12.05 -27.43
CA GLY A 134 -21.29 11.81 -26.08
C GLY A 134 -21.88 10.42 -25.84
N GLU A 135 -22.01 9.59 -26.87
CA GLU A 135 -22.84 8.38 -26.83
C GLU A 135 -22.20 7.20 -26.09
N LYS A 136 -20.86 7.09 -26.10
CA LYS A 136 -20.18 5.91 -25.57
C LYS A 136 -18.92 6.26 -24.78
N VAL A 137 -18.78 5.61 -23.62
CA VAL A 137 -17.59 5.67 -22.76
C VAL A 137 -16.72 4.45 -23.03
N TYR A 138 -15.42 4.68 -23.13
CA TYR A 138 -14.40 3.67 -23.39
C TYR A 138 -13.37 3.67 -22.26
N GLU A 139 -12.93 2.48 -21.83
CA GLU A 139 -11.87 2.32 -20.83
C GLU A 139 -10.50 2.34 -21.52
N GLY A 140 -9.64 3.27 -21.12
CA GLY A 140 -8.21 3.27 -21.42
C GLY A 140 -7.42 2.78 -20.22
N ARG A 141 -6.45 1.88 -20.43
CA ARG A 141 -5.55 1.42 -19.38
C ARG A 141 -4.18 2.05 -19.48
N VAL A 142 -3.72 2.62 -18.38
CA VAL A 142 -2.41 3.26 -18.27
C VAL A 142 -1.30 2.23 -18.38
N HIS A 143 -0.50 2.32 -19.45
CA HIS A 143 0.69 1.49 -19.65
C HIS A 143 1.96 2.15 -19.15
N LYS A 144 2.04 3.48 -19.33
CA LYS A 144 3.17 4.29 -18.90
C LYS A 144 2.66 5.65 -18.41
N VAL A 145 3.29 6.13 -17.35
CA VAL A 145 3.12 7.49 -16.81
C VAL A 145 4.44 8.22 -17.09
N THR A 146 4.36 9.37 -17.75
CA THR A 146 5.50 10.29 -17.93
C THR A 146 5.27 11.53 -17.07
N ASP A 147 6.16 12.52 -17.12
CA ASP A 147 6.01 13.76 -16.36
C ASP A 147 4.77 14.57 -16.77
N LYS A 148 4.31 14.43 -18.02
CA LYS A 148 3.20 15.24 -18.57
C LYS A 148 2.13 14.44 -19.29
N THR A 149 2.37 13.17 -19.61
CA THR A 149 1.49 12.38 -20.47
C THR A 149 1.26 10.97 -19.93
N LEU A 150 0.10 10.42 -20.24
CA LEU A 150 -0.26 9.04 -20.03
C LEU A 150 -0.23 8.31 -21.37
N HIS A 151 0.40 7.15 -21.41
CA HIS A 151 0.29 6.26 -22.56
C HIS A 151 -0.76 5.20 -22.25
N LEU A 152 -1.86 5.24 -22.99
CA LEU A 152 -3.06 4.44 -22.79
C LEU A 152 -3.18 3.35 -23.86
N ALA A 153 -3.58 2.16 -23.45
CA ALA A 153 -4.09 1.15 -24.37
C ALA A 153 -5.60 1.09 -24.30
N PHE A 154 -6.24 0.96 -25.44
CA PHE A 154 -7.68 0.82 -25.57
C PHE A 154 -8.06 -0.50 -26.24
N GLY A 155 -9.27 -0.97 -25.95
CA GLY A 155 -9.80 -2.17 -26.60
C GLY A 155 -10.09 -1.96 -28.11
N PRO A 156 -10.26 -3.04 -28.88
CA PRO A 156 -10.49 -2.98 -30.33
C PRO A 156 -11.70 -2.13 -30.75
N GLN A 157 -12.73 -2.08 -29.91
CA GLN A 157 -13.94 -1.29 -30.17
C GLN A 157 -13.67 0.22 -30.25
N PHE A 158 -12.72 0.72 -29.46
CA PHE A 158 -12.30 2.12 -29.53
C PHE A 158 -11.31 2.32 -30.68
N MET A 159 -10.32 1.43 -30.78
CA MET A 159 -9.23 1.55 -31.75
C MET A 159 -9.71 1.49 -33.20
N SER A 160 -10.77 0.73 -33.51
CA SER A 160 -11.38 0.67 -34.85
C SER A 160 -12.04 1.99 -35.30
N LYS A 161 -12.36 2.88 -34.36
CA LYS A 161 -13.00 4.18 -34.62
C LYS A 161 -12.06 5.37 -34.38
N TYR A 162 -10.85 5.10 -33.91
CA TYR A 162 -9.90 6.14 -33.58
C TYR A 162 -9.39 6.83 -34.85
N LEU A 163 -9.39 8.16 -34.83
CA LEU A 163 -8.74 9.00 -35.83
C LEU A 163 -7.60 9.77 -35.16
N PRO A 164 -6.48 10.05 -35.86
CA PRO A 164 -5.41 10.86 -35.32
C PRO A 164 -5.92 12.19 -34.76
N ASN A 165 -5.44 12.54 -33.57
CA ASN A 165 -5.84 13.76 -32.85
C ASN A 165 -7.35 13.84 -32.54
N LEU A 166 -7.98 12.69 -32.28
CA LEU A 166 -9.36 12.63 -31.80
C LEU A 166 -9.49 13.38 -30.46
N LYS A 167 -10.39 14.37 -30.43
CA LYS A 167 -10.81 15.02 -29.18
C LYS A 167 -11.71 14.10 -28.38
N VAL A 168 -11.52 14.05 -27.07
CA VAL A 168 -12.30 13.23 -26.15
C VAL A 168 -12.53 13.99 -24.83
N GLU A 169 -13.67 13.74 -24.19
CA GLU A 169 -13.87 14.09 -22.78
C GLU A 169 -13.21 13.00 -21.94
N VAL A 170 -12.26 13.39 -21.09
CA VAL A 170 -11.52 12.51 -20.19
C VAL A 170 -12.11 12.58 -18.80
N LYS A 171 -12.39 11.42 -18.21
CA LYS A 171 -12.79 11.26 -16.82
C LYS A 171 -11.82 10.38 -16.07
N PHE A 172 -11.29 10.92 -14.98
CA PHE A 172 -10.35 10.19 -14.14
C PHE A 172 -11.11 9.40 -13.07
N GLU A 173 -10.69 8.16 -12.85
CA GLU A 173 -11.09 7.36 -11.69
C GLU A 173 -9.87 7.21 -10.78
N PHE A 174 -10.05 7.43 -9.48
CA PHE A 174 -8.98 7.17 -8.54
C PHE A 174 -8.97 5.69 -8.14
N ASN A 175 -7.78 5.19 -7.82
CA ASN A 175 -7.60 3.80 -7.42
C ASN A 175 -8.15 3.58 -6.01
N ARG A 176 -9.31 2.92 -5.89
CA ARG A 176 -9.94 2.57 -4.59
C ARG A 176 -9.21 1.45 -3.82
N TYR A 177 -8.20 0.80 -4.40
CA TYR A 177 -7.53 -0.34 -3.76
C TYR A 177 -6.99 -0.02 -2.36
N PRO A 178 -6.21 1.05 -2.14
CA PRO A 178 -5.69 1.37 -0.80
C PRO A 178 -6.80 1.58 0.24
N LEU A 179 -7.89 2.26 -0.13
CA LEU A 179 -9.04 2.46 0.76
C LEU A 179 -9.78 1.15 1.06
N ARG A 180 -9.98 0.28 0.07
CA ARG A 180 -10.56 -1.05 0.28
C ARG A 180 -9.70 -1.90 1.23
N MET A 181 -8.37 -1.77 1.15
CA MET A 181 -7.48 -2.42 2.11
C MET A 181 -7.66 -1.86 3.53
N ALA A 182 -7.82 -0.54 3.66
CA ALA A 182 -8.08 0.11 4.94
C ALA A 182 -9.45 -0.31 5.53
N TYR A 183 -10.51 -0.36 4.72
CA TYR A 183 -11.81 -0.89 5.16
C TYR A 183 -11.68 -2.32 5.66
N ARG A 184 -10.98 -3.17 4.90
CA ARG A 184 -10.75 -4.54 5.30
C ARG A 184 -9.98 -4.60 6.62
N SER A 185 -8.95 -3.79 6.81
CA SER A 185 -8.17 -3.80 8.05
C SER A 185 -8.99 -3.37 9.26
N VAL A 186 -9.82 -2.33 9.16
CA VAL A 186 -10.63 -1.86 10.31
C VAL A 186 -11.80 -2.80 10.62
N SER A 187 -12.27 -3.56 9.62
CA SER A 187 -13.34 -4.55 9.79
C SER A 187 -12.87 -5.88 10.38
N LYS A 188 -11.57 -6.21 10.31
CA LYS A 188 -11.01 -7.50 10.71
C LYS A 188 -10.48 -7.47 12.15
N ASP A 189 -10.62 -8.60 12.84
CA ASP A 189 -9.99 -8.91 14.14
C ASP A 189 -10.02 -7.74 15.13
N GLN A 190 -11.23 -7.43 15.61
CA GLN A 190 -11.47 -6.32 16.54
C GLN A 190 -10.66 -6.46 17.84
N ASP A 191 -10.41 -7.69 18.29
CA ASP A 191 -9.68 -7.93 19.54
C ASP A 191 -8.17 -7.71 19.35
N PHE A 192 -7.60 -8.11 18.22
CA PHE A 192 -6.24 -7.72 17.85
C PHE A 192 -6.09 -6.20 17.75
N LEU A 193 -7.00 -5.52 17.05
CA LEU A 193 -6.96 -4.06 16.90
C LEU A 193 -7.08 -3.34 18.25
N LYS A 194 -7.95 -3.83 19.15
CA LYS A 194 -8.04 -3.28 20.51
C LYS A 194 -6.72 -3.42 21.26
N ARG A 195 -6.09 -4.61 21.23
CA ARG A 195 -4.80 -4.83 21.90
C ARG A 195 -3.68 -3.97 21.30
N LEU A 196 -3.66 -3.81 19.98
CA LEU A 196 -2.62 -3.05 19.28
C LEU A 196 -2.77 -1.53 19.44
N CYS A 197 -3.99 -1.01 19.27
CA CYS A 197 -4.27 0.43 19.24
C CYS A 197 -4.62 1.01 20.61
N PHE A 198 -5.09 0.18 21.53
CA PHE A 198 -5.42 0.56 22.91
C PHE A 198 -4.75 -0.39 23.91
N PRO A 199 -3.40 -0.50 23.88
CA PRO A 199 -2.69 -1.41 24.76
C PRO A 199 -2.88 -0.99 26.22
N HIS A 200 -3.07 -1.98 27.10
CA HIS A 200 -2.98 -1.73 28.53
C HIS A 200 -1.51 -1.56 28.94
N PRO A 201 -1.23 -0.75 29.98
CA PRO A 201 0.11 -0.67 30.53
C PRO A 201 0.64 -2.07 30.84
N PRO A 202 1.90 -2.38 30.50
CA PRO A 202 2.46 -3.67 30.85
C PRO A 202 2.35 -3.86 32.36
N LYS A 203 1.90 -5.04 32.79
CA LYS A 203 1.92 -5.39 34.23
C LYS A 203 3.38 -5.23 34.68
N LYS A 204 3.65 -4.36 35.65
CA LYS A 204 4.98 -4.14 36.23
C LYS A 204 5.50 -5.47 36.76
N ASN A 205 6.17 -6.28 35.95
CA ASN A 205 6.74 -7.54 36.39
C ASN A 205 7.96 -7.91 35.55
N SER A 206 8.99 -8.31 36.29
CA SER A 206 10.31 -8.82 35.92
C SER A 206 11.27 -7.80 35.30
N SER A 207 12.37 -7.59 36.02
CA SER A 207 13.65 -7.10 35.55
C SER A 207 14.07 -7.92 34.32
N GLN A 208 13.61 -7.53 33.13
CA GLN A 208 14.03 -8.20 31.92
C GLN A 208 15.48 -7.82 31.67
N ASN A 209 16.38 -8.79 31.78
CA ASN A 209 17.77 -8.62 31.41
C ASN A 209 17.81 -8.26 29.93
N LEU A 210 18.17 -7.01 29.63
CA LEU A 210 18.43 -6.58 28.27
C LEU A 210 19.53 -7.46 27.71
N SER A 211 19.23 -8.15 26.61
CA SER A 211 20.21 -8.99 25.93
C SER A 211 21.45 -8.14 25.60
N GLN A 212 22.63 -8.64 25.96
CA GLN A 212 23.89 -8.05 25.49
C GLN A 212 23.97 -8.24 23.97
N ILE A 213 23.59 -7.20 23.25
CA ILE A 213 23.61 -7.17 21.79
C ILE A 213 24.92 -6.55 21.35
N ARG A 214 25.59 -7.22 20.41
CA ARG A 214 26.68 -6.64 19.62
C ARG A 214 26.11 -6.20 18.27
N PRO A 215 25.97 -4.88 18.04
CA PRO A 215 25.43 -4.36 16.79
C PRO A 215 26.26 -4.80 15.59
N TYR A 216 25.59 -5.00 14.45
CA TYR A 216 26.28 -5.18 13.16
C TYR A 216 26.92 -3.86 12.72
N ASN A 217 26.17 -2.76 12.83
CA ASN A 217 26.73 -1.43 12.61
C ASN A 217 27.38 -0.88 13.89
N ARG A 218 28.71 -0.74 13.87
CA ARG A 218 29.53 -0.27 15.00
C ARG A 218 29.22 1.16 15.42
N ASP A 219 28.73 1.99 14.52
CA ASP A 219 28.38 3.37 14.86
C ASP A 219 27.28 3.42 15.93
N LEU A 220 26.40 2.41 16.01
CA LEU A 220 25.39 2.35 17.08
C LEU A 220 25.99 2.07 18.46
N GLU A 221 27.20 1.53 18.56
CA GLU A 221 27.84 1.27 19.86
C GLU A 221 28.11 2.59 20.60
N SER A 222 28.42 3.65 19.85
CA SER A 222 28.56 5.02 20.39
C SER A 222 27.23 5.73 20.64
N ASN A 223 26.12 5.25 20.07
CA ASN A 223 24.79 5.85 20.24
C ASN A 223 23.92 5.04 21.20
N GLN A 224 24.03 5.35 22.48
CA GLN A 224 23.34 4.64 23.55
C GLN A 224 21.81 4.63 23.39
N GLN A 225 21.21 5.71 22.87
CA GLN A 225 19.75 5.78 22.69
C GLN A 225 19.24 4.79 21.64
N GLN A 226 19.92 4.73 20.49
CA GLN A 226 19.57 3.77 19.44
C GLN A 226 19.82 2.33 19.90
N LEU A 227 20.94 2.08 20.59
CA LEU A 227 21.27 0.76 21.10
C LEU A 227 20.25 0.27 22.12
N LEU A 228 19.84 1.13 23.06
CA LEU A 228 18.78 0.82 24.02
C LEU A 228 17.45 0.49 23.32
N ALA A 229 17.07 1.27 22.29
CA ALA A 229 15.86 0.97 21.52
C ALA A 229 15.92 -0.44 20.88
N VAL A 230 17.06 -0.80 20.28
CA VAL A 230 17.28 -2.14 19.71
C VAL A 230 17.16 -3.22 20.80
N GLN A 231 17.82 -3.02 21.95
CA GLN A 231 17.80 -3.98 23.06
C GLN A 231 16.40 -4.20 23.61
N HIS A 232 15.64 -3.14 23.84
CA HIS A 232 14.27 -3.23 24.33
C HIS A 232 13.37 -4.00 23.34
N ILE A 233 13.43 -3.67 22.04
CA ILE A 233 12.60 -4.34 21.02
C ILE A 233 12.96 -5.83 20.91
N VAL A 234 14.27 -6.15 20.89
CA VAL A 234 14.74 -7.54 20.79
C VAL A 234 14.35 -8.34 22.04
N ALA A 235 14.45 -7.75 23.23
CA ALA A 235 14.05 -8.38 24.48
C ALA A 235 12.53 -8.55 24.61
N GLY A 236 11.72 -7.70 23.95
CA GLY A 236 10.26 -7.78 24.04
C GLY A 236 9.69 -7.24 25.36
N THR A 237 10.39 -6.27 25.97
CA THR A 237 10.02 -5.60 27.22
C THR A 237 8.62 -4.95 27.23
N SER A 238 8.02 -4.62 26.08
CA SER A 238 6.67 -4.03 26.02
C SER A 238 5.54 -5.05 26.03
N GLY A 239 5.85 -6.35 25.97
CA GLY A 239 4.86 -7.42 25.87
C GLY A 239 4.01 -7.26 24.61
N ASP A 240 2.69 -7.17 24.79
CA ASP A 240 1.72 -7.02 23.70
C ASP A 240 1.66 -5.59 23.11
N ALA A 241 2.22 -4.59 23.80
CA ALA A 241 2.18 -3.21 23.34
C ALA A 241 3.20 -2.96 22.22
N PRO A 242 2.86 -2.20 21.16
CA PRO A 242 3.80 -1.88 20.10
C PRO A 242 4.90 -0.92 20.58
N TYR A 243 6.08 -1.03 19.97
CA TYR A 243 7.16 -0.06 20.15
C TYR A 243 7.00 1.13 19.22
N LEU A 244 7.15 2.33 19.77
CA LEU A 244 7.22 3.58 19.01
C LEU A 244 8.64 4.12 19.07
N VAL A 245 9.41 3.93 17.98
CA VAL A 245 10.75 4.49 17.85
C VAL A 245 10.63 5.92 17.34
N PHE A 246 10.78 6.88 18.26
CA PHE A 246 10.74 8.29 17.94
C PHE A 246 12.14 8.86 17.70
N GLY A 247 12.24 9.82 16.77
CA GLY A 247 13.47 10.56 16.52
C GLY A 247 13.27 11.64 15.44
N PRO A 248 13.86 12.84 15.59
CA PRO A 248 13.86 13.88 14.55
C PRO A 248 14.41 13.39 13.19
N PRO A 249 14.26 14.18 12.11
CA PRO A 249 14.94 13.91 10.84
C PRO A 249 16.46 13.75 11.04
N GLY A 250 17.07 12.81 10.32
CA GLY A 250 18.52 12.57 10.40
C GLY A 250 19.01 11.72 11.59
N THR A 251 18.19 11.44 12.61
CA THR A 251 18.64 10.68 13.82
C THR A 251 18.75 9.17 13.64
N GLY A 252 18.87 8.68 12.41
CA GLY A 252 19.16 7.26 12.15
C GLY A 252 18.03 6.26 12.42
N LYS A 253 16.75 6.68 12.51
CA LYS A 253 15.61 5.74 12.71
C LYS A 253 15.66 4.49 11.82
N THR A 254 15.90 4.67 10.52
CA THR A 254 16.03 3.54 9.58
C THR A 254 17.21 2.64 9.90
N VAL A 255 18.34 3.21 10.35
CA VAL A 255 19.50 2.45 10.82
C VAL A 255 19.10 1.60 12.03
N THR A 256 18.43 2.20 13.02
CA THR A 256 17.94 1.51 14.22
C THR A 256 16.99 0.37 13.87
N ILE A 257 15.99 0.60 13.00
CA ILE A 257 15.04 -0.44 12.61
C ILE A 257 15.71 -1.59 11.84
N VAL A 258 16.62 -1.27 10.91
CA VAL A 258 17.39 -2.29 10.18
C VAL A 258 18.23 -3.12 11.14
N GLU A 259 18.91 -2.48 12.10
CA GLU A 259 19.70 -3.16 13.12
C GLU A 259 18.81 -4.09 13.96
N THR A 260 17.66 -3.61 14.42
CA THR A 260 16.67 -4.43 15.15
C THR A 260 16.27 -5.68 14.37
N ILE A 261 15.96 -5.55 13.07
CA ILE A 261 15.59 -6.70 12.23
C ILE A 261 16.75 -7.70 12.13
N LYS A 262 17.99 -7.21 11.93
CA LYS A 262 19.19 -8.08 11.90
C LYS A 262 19.36 -8.83 13.22
N GLN A 263 19.16 -8.17 14.35
CA GLN A 263 19.28 -8.79 15.67
C GLN A 263 18.16 -9.82 15.94
N ILE A 264 16.91 -9.51 15.58
CA ILE A 264 15.81 -10.47 15.65
C ILE A 264 16.10 -11.70 14.77
N TYR A 265 16.54 -11.47 13.54
CA TYR A 265 16.90 -12.55 12.60
C TYR A 265 17.99 -13.48 13.17
N LYS A 266 19.02 -12.90 13.80
CA LYS A 266 20.16 -13.61 14.41
C LYS A 266 19.77 -14.36 15.69
N LEU A 267 19.12 -13.67 16.63
CA LEU A 267 18.90 -14.17 17.99
C LEU A 267 17.62 -14.99 18.14
N LYS A 268 16.68 -14.86 17.19
CA LYS A 268 15.40 -15.59 17.19
C LYS A 268 15.25 -16.36 15.86
N PRO A 269 15.90 -17.53 15.67
CA PRO A 269 15.91 -18.25 14.39
C PRO A 269 14.53 -18.65 13.84
N GLN A 270 13.54 -18.82 14.71
CA GLN A 270 12.16 -19.15 14.33
C GLN A 270 11.32 -17.92 13.97
N SER A 271 11.84 -16.71 14.18
CA SER A 271 11.13 -15.48 13.87
C SER A 271 11.01 -15.26 12.36
N ARG A 272 9.89 -14.64 11.99
CA ARG A 272 9.60 -14.12 10.66
C ARG A 272 9.25 -12.64 10.79
N VAL A 273 9.75 -11.82 9.88
CA VAL A 273 9.62 -10.36 9.92
C VAL A 273 8.94 -9.88 8.65
N LEU A 274 7.83 -9.17 8.81
CA LEU A 274 7.22 -8.36 7.75
C LEU A 274 7.61 -6.90 7.98
N ALA A 275 8.46 -6.37 7.12
CA ALA A 275 8.97 -5.02 7.21
C ALA A 275 8.28 -4.13 6.17
N CYS A 276 7.47 -3.19 6.65
CA CYS A 276 6.67 -2.31 5.80
C CYS A 276 7.25 -0.89 5.78
N ALA A 277 7.17 -0.24 4.62
CA ALA A 277 7.51 1.18 4.47
C ALA A 277 6.40 1.95 3.73
N PRO A 278 6.31 3.28 3.89
CA PRO A 278 5.32 4.08 3.18
C PRO A 278 5.62 4.24 1.68
N SER A 279 6.89 4.11 1.26
CA SER A 279 7.31 4.28 -0.14
C SER A 279 8.21 3.15 -0.62
N ASN A 280 8.25 2.95 -1.94
CA ASN A 280 9.14 1.97 -2.56
C ASN A 280 10.62 2.26 -2.27
N ALA A 281 11.03 3.53 -2.34
CA ALA A 281 12.42 3.93 -2.06
C ALA A 281 12.83 3.59 -0.62
N ALA A 282 11.95 3.82 0.37
CA ALA A 282 12.22 3.48 1.76
C ALA A 282 12.30 1.96 1.98
N ALA A 283 11.40 1.19 1.36
CA ALA A 283 11.43 -0.28 1.41
C ALA A 283 12.70 -0.85 0.75
N ASP A 284 13.12 -0.29 -0.38
CA ASP A 284 14.34 -0.71 -1.07
C ASP A 284 15.59 -0.41 -0.26
N LEU A 285 15.69 0.80 0.31
CA LEU A 285 16.80 1.17 1.19
C LEU A 285 16.90 0.20 2.37
N MET A 286 15.78 -0.16 2.98
CA MET A 286 15.73 -1.13 4.07
C MET A 286 16.23 -2.51 3.61
N ALA A 287 15.71 -3.02 2.48
CA ALA A 287 16.13 -4.31 1.94
C ALA A 287 17.62 -4.35 1.58
N ILE A 288 18.16 -3.29 0.95
CA ILE A 288 19.58 -3.18 0.61
C ILE A 288 20.45 -3.25 1.87
N ARG A 289 20.09 -2.52 2.93
CA ARG A 289 20.86 -2.54 4.19
C ARG A 289 20.76 -3.86 4.94
N LEU A 290 19.64 -4.57 4.80
CA LEU A 290 19.47 -5.91 5.36
C LEU A 290 20.35 -6.94 4.61
N LEU A 291 20.45 -6.83 3.29
CA LEU A 291 21.27 -7.69 2.42
C LEU A 291 22.77 -7.68 2.74
N GLU A 292 23.27 -6.62 3.40
CA GLU A 292 24.66 -6.57 3.85
C GLU A 292 25.02 -7.69 4.86
N HIS A 293 24.03 -8.21 5.59
CA HIS A 293 24.28 -9.14 6.72
C HIS A 293 23.32 -10.35 6.74
N ILE A 294 22.28 -10.34 5.91
CA ILE A 294 21.33 -11.44 5.77
C ILE A 294 21.41 -11.97 4.34
N GLY A 295 21.50 -13.29 4.20
CA GLY A 295 21.59 -13.95 2.89
C GLY A 295 20.37 -13.67 2.00
N LYS A 296 20.61 -13.52 0.69
CA LYS A 296 19.57 -13.22 -0.32
C LYS A 296 18.38 -14.19 -0.26
N ASN A 297 18.64 -15.47 0.01
CA ASN A 297 17.61 -16.51 0.08
C ASN A 297 16.66 -16.36 1.28
N HIS A 298 16.94 -15.46 2.23
CA HIS A 298 16.13 -15.23 3.41
C HIS A 298 15.36 -13.91 3.37
N ILE A 299 15.64 -13.03 2.39
CA ILE A 299 14.96 -11.75 2.21
C ILE A 299 14.16 -11.77 0.92
N PHE A 300 12.92 -11.29 0.99
CA PHE A 300 12.10 -11.07 -0.20
C PHE A 300 11.54 -9.65 -0.24
N ARG A 301 11.84 -8.91 -1.30
CA ARG A 301 11.29 -7.58 -1.57
C ARG A 301 10.06 -7.70 -2.47
N LEU A 302 8.87 -7.64 -1.89
CA LEU A 302 7.60 -7.76 -2.61
C LEU A 302 7.16 -6.40 -3.17
N ASN A 303 7.21 -6.25 -4.50
CA ASN A 303 6.78 -5.06 -5.23
C ASN A 303 5.32 -5.16 -5.71
N ALA A 304 4.64 -4.02 -5.78
CA ALA A 304 3.33 -3.93 -6.43
C ALA A 304 3.48 -4.04 -7.97
N VAL A 305 2.50 -4.64 -8.63
CA VAL A 305 2.46 -4.82 -10.10
C VAL A 305 2.49 -3.48 -10.86
N SER A 306 2.03 -2.40 -10.22
CA SER A 306 2.06 -1.04 -10.76
C SER A 306 3.44 -0.39 -10.70
N ARG A 307 4.43 -0.99 -10.03
CA ARG A 307 5.77 -0.44 -9.90
C ARG A 307 6.52 -0.51 -11.24
N ASP A 308 7.04 0.63 -11.69
CA ASP A 308 7.90 0.68 -12.87
C ASP A 308 9.25 -0.01 -12.60
N ILE A 309 9.59 -1.00 -13.44
CA ILE A 309 10.83 -1.77 -13.33
C ILE A 309 12.10 -0.93 -13.48
N ILE A 310 12.04 0.17 -14.25
CA ILE A 310 13.17 1.07 -14.45
C ILE A 310 13.61 1.68 -13.12
N THR A 311 12.65 1.90 -12.21
CA THR A 311 12.88 2.45 -10.87
C THR A 311 13.41 1.43 -9.86
N ILE A 312 13.57 0.16 -10.26
CA ILE A 312 13.99 -0.93 -9.35
C ILE A 312 15.51 -1.12 -9.45
N PRO A 313 16.27 -0.88 -8.36
CA PRO A 313 17.72 -1.03 -8.35
C PRO A 313 18.15 -2.48 -8.65
N PRO A 314 19.30 -2.71 -9.33
CA PRO A 314 19.77 -4.06 -9.67
C PRO A 314 19.83 -5.03 -8.47
N LYS A 315 20.37 -4.58 -7.32
CA LYS A 315 20.43 -5.38 -6.09
C LYS A 315 19.06 -5.85 -5.59
N ILE A 316 18.01 -5.07 -5.83
CA ILE A 316 16.64 -5.42 -5.45
C ILE A 316 16.04 -6.45 -6.42
N ARG A 317 16.38 -6.38 -7.71
CA ARG A 317 15.87 -7.31 -8.72
C ARG A 317 16.17 -8.77 -8.36
N GLU A 318 17.33 -9.02 -7.78
CA GLU A 318 17.79 -10.35 -7.36
C GLU A 318 16.96 -10.98 -6.22
N ILE A 319 16.24 -10.18 -5.44
CA ILE A 319 15.46 -10.63 -4.28
C ILE A 319 13.99 -10.23 -4.35
N SER A 320 13.46 -9.96 -5.54
CA SER A 320 12.09 -9.47 -5.71
C SER A 320 11.30 -10.27 -6.73
N ASN A 321 9.99 -10.03 -6.75
CA ASN A 321 9.04 -10.62 -7.69
C ASN A 321 9.13 -10.01 -9.10
N ILE A 322 10.31 -10.10 -9.73
CA ILE A 322 10.54 -9.66 -11.11
C ILE A 322 10.91 -10.86 -11.98
N THR A 323 10.30 -10.94 -13.16
CA THR A 323 10.68 -11.91 -14.18
C THR A 323 11.92 -11.42 -14.94
N TYR A 324 13.00 -12.19 -14.94
CA TYR A 324 14.18 -11.87 -15.76
C TYR A 324 13.89 -11.84 -17.26
N GLN A 325 12.89 -12.61 -17.72
CA GLN A 325 12.55 -12.77 -19.12
C GLN A 325 11.67 -11.65 -19.68
N SER A 326 10.59 -11.27 -18.97
CA SER A 326 9.68 -10.20 -19.43
C SER A 326 9.97 -8.83 -18.81
N GLY A 327 10.78 -8.76 -17.74
CA GLY A 327 11.01 -7.51 -17.02
C GLY A 327 9.73 -6.99 -16.37
N GLU A 328 8.88 -7.89 -15.87
CA GLU A 328 7.60 -7.52 -15.27
C GLU A 328 7.55 -7.90 -13.80
N VAL A 329 6.82 -7.08 -13.03
CA VAL A 329 6.53 -7.38 -11.63
C VAL A 329 5.35 -8.35 -11.59
N TYR A 330 5.60 -9.59 -11.18
CA TYR A 330 4.57 -10.62 -11.11
C TYR A 330 3.97 -10.73 -9.70
N VAL A 331 2.88 -11.47 -9.56
CA VAL A 331 2.31 -11.79 -8.26
C VAL A 331 2.81 -13.17 -7.84
N PRO A 332 3.65 -13.27 -6.79
CA PRO A 332 4.08 -14.57 -6.27
C PRO A 332 2.95 -15.27 -5.50
N GLU A 333 3.00 -16.61 -5.48
CA GLU A 333 2.16 -17.44 -4.61
C GLU A 333 2.52 -17.23 -3.13
N THR A 334 1.54 -17.34 -2.24
CA THR A 334 1.72 -17.10 -0.81
C THR A 334 2.75 -18.07 -0.22
N GLU A 335 2.70 -19.32 -0.65
CA GLU A 335 3.60 -20.40 -0.26
C GLU A 335 5.05 -20.07 -0.57
N TYR A 336 5.31 -19.43 -1.73
CA TYR A 336 6.63 -18.95 -2.10
C TYR A 336 7.11 -17.82 -1.18
N ILE A 337 6.25 -16.83 -0.90
CA ILE A 337 6.58 -15.73 0.02
C ILE A 337 6.90 -16.28 1.42
N MET A 338 6.18 -17.32 1.86
CA MET A 338 6.37 -17.99 3.14
C MET A 338 7.68 -18.78 3.25
N GLN A 339 8.50 -18.87 2.22
CA GLN A 339 9.84 -19.48 2.32
C GLN A 339 10.86 -18.51 2.93
N PHE A 340 10.60 -17.20 2.87
CA PHE A 340 11.51 -16.17 3.34
C PHE A 340 11.29 -15.83 4.81
N ARG A 341 12.39 -15.50 5.51
CA ARG A 341 12.34 -15.09 6.93
C ARG A 341 12.05 -13.61 7.08
N VAL A 342 12.46 -12.78 6.11
CA VAL A 342 12.23 -11.34 6.12
C VAL A 342 11.57 -10.94 4.80
N VAL A 343 10.36 -10.41 4.87
CA VAL A 343 9.64 -9.87 3.70
C VAL A 343 9.58 -8.36 3.83
N VAL A 344 10.01 -7.64 2.80
CA VAL A 344 10.04 -6.18 2.75
C VAL A 344 9.06 -5.68 1.69
N CYS A 345 8.11 -4.82 2.05
CA CYS A 345 7.10 -4.31 1.13
C CYS A 345 6.59 -2.91 1.49
N THR A 346 5.77 -2.32 0.62
CA THR A 346 5.01 -1.12 1.00
C THR A 346 3.78 -1.51 1.81
N LEU A 347 3.25 -0.60 2.64
CA LEU A 347 2.05 -0.86 3.45
C LEU A 347 0.85 -1.34 2.63
N VAL A 348 0.61 -0.73 1.47
CA VAL A 348 -0.48 -1.12 0.56
C VAL A 348 -0.26 -2.53 0.01
N THR A 349 0.99 -2.90 -0.27
CA THR A 349 1.34 -4.25 -0.77
C THR A 349 1.24 -5.30 0.33
N ALA A 350 1.57 -4.94 1.57
CA ALA A 350 1.51 -5.82 2.74
C ALA A 350 0.10 -6.32 3.05
N GLY A 351 -0.91 -5.52 2.70
CA GLY A 351 -2.29 -5.94 2.86
C GLY A 351 -2.68 -7.07 1.90
N ARG A 352 -1.99 -7.27 0.77
CA ARG A 352 -2.36 -8.34 -0.16
C ARG A 352 -2.25 -9.70 0.53
#